data_AF-A0A067R1V2-F1
#
_entry.id   AF-A0A067R1V2-F1
#
_cell.length_a   1.000
_cell.length_b   1.000
_cell.length_c   1.000
_cell.angle_alpha   90.00
_cell.angle_beta   90.00
_cell.angle_gamma   90.00
#
_symmetry.space_group_name_H-M   'P 1'
#
loop_
_entity.id
_entity.type
_entity.pdbx_description
1 polymer ?
#
loop_
_entity_poly.entity_id
_entity_poly.type
_entity_poly.pdbx_seq_one_letter_code
_entity_poly.pdbx_strand_id
1 'polypeptide(L)'
;MGCCYSCKEDGSSQGGEVSERTHLLVDPVSNNTNIQRVQSDDFIGCYSTSLPKKTDEQSALNRILQETATNVIDVAASDSHNLEQHEYLDRVKHYTQKLQSMSRWTPPRRPPCLLVDIPAPEKLLAAEPLTEQDLHLITTAIEEADAALVELRVEHKEDLVVPFRIP
;
A
#
# COMPACT_ATOMS: atom_id res chain seq x y z
N MET A 1 -28.28 52.59 -8.43
CA MET A 1 -28.95 53.56 -7.54
C MET A 1 -29.63 52.79 -6.42
N GLY A 2 -29.14 52.94 -5.18
CA GLY A 2 -29.78 52.54 -3.89
C GLY A 2 -29.78 51.03 -3.60
N CYS A 3 -29.12 50.48 -2.58
CA CYS A 3 -29.32 50.61 -1.10
C CYS A 3 -30.74 50.12 -0.69
N CYS A 4 -31.02 49.21 0.27
CA CYS A 4 -30.58 49.01 1.68
C CYS A 4 -31.05 47.59 2.15
N TYR A 5 -30.26 46.77 2.87
CA TYR A 5 -30.07 46.66 4.34
C TYR A 5 -31.10 45.82 5.13
N SER A 6 -30.56 44.91 5.96
CA SER A 6 -31.04 44.48 7.30
C SER A 6 -31.77 43.13 7.47
N CYS A 7 -31.03 42.11 7.90
CA CYS A 7 -31.49 41.14 8.91
C CYS A 7 -30.41 41.14 10.00
N LYS A 8 -30.58 41.94 11.04
CA LYS A 8 -31.02 41.52 12.39
C LYS A 8 -30.17 40.40 12.99
N GLU A 9 -29.32 40.85 13.91
CA GLU A 9 -28.54 40.10 14.88
C GLU A 9 -29.42 39.83 16.11
N ASP A 10 -29.62 38.56 16.44
CA ASP A 10 -29.99 38.03 17.76
C ASP A 10 -28.91 36.95 18.01
N GLY A 11 -28.15 36.89 19.11
CA GLY A 11 -28.52 37.16 20.48
C GLY A 11 -28.35 35.86 21.28
N SER A 12 -27.11 35.51 21.59
CA SER A 12 -26.66 34.56 22.63
C SER A 12 -26.93 33.05 22.48
N SER A 13 -25.85 32.29 22.27
CA SER A 13 -25.56 31.05 23.00
C SER A 13 -24.04 30.85 23.00
N GLN A 14 -23.40 31.09 24.15
CA GLN A 14 -22.07 30.57 24.44
C GLN A 14 -22.14 29.04 24.47
N GLY A 15 -21.72 28.42 23.38
CA GLY A 15 -21.41 26.99 23.30
C GLY A 15 -20.22 26.87 22.38
N GLY A 16 -19.09 26.37 22.89
CA GLY A 16 -17.82 26.28 22.17
C GLY A 16 -17.88 25.28 21.02
N GLU A 17 -18.53 25.65 19.93
CA GLU A 17 -18.52 24.90 18.68
C GLU A 17 -17.49 25.50 17.71
N VAL A 18 -16.64 24.63 17.18
CA VAL A 18 -15.58 24.98 16.23
C VAL A 18 -16.25 25.35 14.91
N SER A 19 -16.32 26.66 14.63
CA SER A 19 -16.81 27.19 13.36
C SER A 19 -15.67 27.31 12.33
N GLU A 20 -16.02 27.51 11.07
CA GLU A 20 -15.10 27.71 9.93
C GLU A 20 -14.19 28.94 10.09
N ARG A 21 -14.48 29.81 11.07
CA ARG A 21 -13.69 30.98 11.45
C ARG A 21 -12.73 30.73 12.62
N THR A 22 -12.64 29.51 13.13
CA THR A 22 -11.75 29.16 14.23
C THR A 22 -10.35 28.89 13.68
N HIS A 23 -9.39 29.76 13.99
CA HIS A 23 -8.02 29.66 13.48
C HIS A 23 -7.28 28.47 14.13
N LEU A 24 -6.70 27.60 13.30
CA LEU A 24 -6.01 26.37 13.73
C LEU A 24 -4.54 26.58 14.18
N LEU A 25 -4.03 27.82 14.11
CA LEU A 25 -2.68 28.17 14.53
C LEU A 25 -2.74 29.36 15.48
N VAL A 26 -1.99 29.29 16.57
CA VAL A 26 -1.82 30.39 17.53
C VAL A 26 -1.09 31.53 16.80
N ASP A 27 -1.73 32.70 16.72
CA ASP A 27 -1.12 33.91 16.15
C ASP A 27 0.15 34.25 16.96
N PRO A 28 1.35 34.25 16.33
CA PRO A 28 2.61 34.47 17.04
C PRO A 28 2.75 35.88 17.62
N VAL A 29 1.80 36.79 17.31
CA VAL A 29 1.78 38.16 17.85
C VAL A 29 0.80 38.30 19.04
N SER A 30 0.48 37.20 19.71
CA SER A 30 -0.16 37.26 21.04
C SER A 30 0.89 37.51 22.12
N ASN A 31 1.17 38.80 22.30
CA ASN A 31 2.12 39.37 23.24
C ASN A 31 1.71 39.07 24.70
N ASN A 32 2.26 38.02 25.32
CA ASN A 32 2.28 37.85 26.78
C ASN A 32 3.32 36.80 27.21
N THR A 33 4.62 37.05 27.01
CA THR A 33 5.68 36.58 27.93
C THR A 33 6.95 37.41 27.75
N ASN A 34 7.50 37.84 28.88
CA ASN A 34 8.72 38.63 29.05
C ASN A 34 9.97 37.86 28.58
N ILE A 35 10.42 38.08 27.35
CA ILE A 35 11.76 37.64 26.90
C ILE A 35 12.46 38.78 26.15
N GLN A 36 13.66 39.07 26.62
CA GLN A 36 14.53 40.20 26.30
C GLN A 36 14.97 40.18 24.84
N ARG A 37 14.61 41.22 24.06
CA ARG A 37 15.12 41.40 22.69
C ARG A 37 16.59 41.79 22.73
N VAL A 38 17.46 40.94 22.21
CA VAL A 38 18.88 41.26 21.99
C VAL A 38 19.03 41.77 20.55
N GLN A 39 19.70 42.92 20.41
CA GLN A 39 19.92 43.64 19.16
C GLN A 39 20.84 42.86 18.20
N SER A 40 20.57 43.07 16.92
CA SER A 40 20.91 42.23 15.78
C SER A 40 22.19 42.66 15.05
N ASP A 41 23.33 42.79 15.74
CA ASP A 41 24.59 43.19 15.08
C ASP A 41 25.79 42.24 15.35
N ASP A 42 25.70 41.30 16.29
CA ASP A 42 26.83 40.41 16.65
C ASP A 42 26.74 38.98 16.10
N PHE A 43 25.76 38.66 15.24
CA PHE A 43 25.60 37.30 14.68
C PHE A 43 26.38 37.05 13.38
N ILE A 44 27.25 37.96 12.95
CA ILE A 44 28.04 37.83 11.69
C ILE A 44 29.23 36.85 11.84
N GLY A 45 29.50 36.30 13.04
CA GLY A 45 30.69 35.50 13.32
C GLY A 45 30.59 33.96 13.24
N CYS A 46 29.40 33.37 13.06
CA CYS A 46 29.23 31.91 13.26
C CYS A 46 28.90 31.08 12.00
N TYR A 47 29.15 31.62 10.79
CA TYR A 47 28.82 30.95 9.52
C TYR A 47 30.02 30.40 8.73
N SER A 48 31.16 30.11 9.37
CA SER A 48 32.30 29.55 8.62
C SER A 48 32.28 28.02 8.49
N THR A 49 31.23 27.31 8.93
CA THR A 49 31.17 25.83 8.86
C THR A 49 29.80 25.22 8.50
N SER A 50 28.86 25.96 7.90
CA SER A 50 27.50 25.45 7.65
C SER A 50 26.93 25.72 6.25
N LEU A 51 27.77 25.68 5.22
CA LEU A 51 27.26 25.56 3.84
C LEU A 51 27.09 24.07 3.51
N PRO A 52 25.88 23.55 3.24
CA PRO A 52 25.77 22.31 2.51
C PRO A 52 26.49 22.54 1.18
N LYS A 53 27.49 21.70 0.88
CA LYS A 53 28.14 21.72 -0.44
C LYS A 53 27.00 21.62 -1.45
N LYS A 54 26.86 22.57 -2.38
CA LYS A 54 25.81 22.61 -3.44
C LYS A 54 25.54 21.25 -4.11
N THR A 55 26.51 20.35 -4.07
CA THR A 55 26.42 18.94 -4.46
C THR A 55 25.38 18.11 -3.70
N ASP A 56 25.17 18.32 -2.40
CA ASP A 56 24.30 17.47 -1.56
C ASP A 56 22.81 17.74 -1.80
N GLU A 57 22.42 19.01 -1.86
CA GLU A 57 21.04 19.40 -2.23
C GLU A 57 20.70 18.94 -3.65
N GLN A 58 21.62 19.08 -4.61
CA GLN A 58 21.42 18.60 -5.97
C GLN A 58 21.32 17.06 -6.04
N SER A 59 22.07 16.34 -5.19
CA SER A 59 21.99 14.89 -5.05
C SER A 59 20.64 14.44 -4.47
N ALA A 60 20.15 15.14 -3.44
CA ALA A 60 18.84 14.89 -2.86
C ALA A 60 17.71 15.09 -3.87
N LEU A 61 17.78 16.17 -4.67
CA LEU A 61 16.81 16.41 -5.75
C LEU A 61 16.86 15.34 -6.84
N ASN A 62 18.05 14.87 -7.22
CA ASN A 62 18.18 13.76 -8.18
C ASN A 62 17.60 12.46 -7.64
N ARG A 63 17.78 12.17 -6.34
CA ARG A 63 17.18 11.00 -5.70
C ARG A 63 15.66 11.08 -5.70
N ILE A 64 15.10 12.24 -5.37
CA ILE A 64 13.64 12.47 -5.39
C ILE A 64 13.10 12.26 -6.81
N LEU A 65 13.77 12.81 -7.82
CA LEU A 65 13.37 12.64 -9.21
C LEU A 65 13.42 11.17 -9.65
N GLN A 66 14.50 10.46 -9.33
CA GLN A 66 14.65 9.04 -9.68
C GLN A 66 13.61 8.15 -8.96
N GLU A 67 13.36 8.42 -7.68
CA GLU A 67 12.35 7.72 -6.88
C GLU A 67 10.95 7.98 -7.44
N THR A 68 10.64 9.24 -7.77
CA THR A 68 9.37 9.61 -8.40
C THR A 68 9.22 8.94 -9.77
N ALA A 69 10.25 8.95 -10.61
CA ALA A 69 10.23 8.30 -11.92
C ALA A 69 10.05 6.78 -11.83
N THR A 70 10.49 6.16 -10.73
CA THR A 70 10.29 4.72 -10.47
C THR A 70 8.88 4.41 -9.96
N ASN A 71 8.31 5.31 -9.16
CA ASN A 71 7.02 5.11 -8.50
C ASN A 71 5.82 5.58 -9.33
N VAL A 72 6.03 6.40 -10.35
CA VAL A 72 4.98 6.82 -11.28
C VAL A 72 4.64 5.66 -12.23
N ILE A 73 3.36 5.31 -12.27
CA ILE A 73 2.85 4.24 -13.15
C ILE A 73 2.59 4.84 -14.53
N ASP A 74 3.34 4.37 -15.53
CA ASP A 74 3.02 4.63 -16.93
C ASP A 74 1.86 3.73 -17.38
N VAL A 75 0.66 4.30 -17.44
CA VAL A 75 -0.55 3.61 -17.88
C VAL A 75 -0.53 3.24 -19.37
N ALA A 76 0.28 3.93 -20.19
CA ALA A 76 0.38 3.68 -21.63
C ALA A 76 1.39 2.56 -21.97
N ALA A 77 2.25 2.17 -21.02
CA ALA A 77 3.23 1.10 -21.20
C ALA A 77 2.65 -0.34 -21.15
N SER A 78 1.33 -0.50 -21.21
CA SER A 78 0.67 -1.82 -21.17
C SER A 78 0.77 -2.61 -22.49
N ASP A 79 1.18 -1.96 -23.59
CA ASP A 79 1.36 -2.64 -24.87
C ASP A 79 2.65 -3.46 -24.90
N SER A 80 2.57 -4.65 -25.50
CA SER A 80 3.65 -5.63 -25.47
C SER A 80 4.89 -5.15 -26.23
N HIS A 81 5.94 -4.90 -25.46
CA HIS A 81 7.35 -4.98 -25.81
C HIS A 81 7.88 -4.08 -26.94
N ASN A 82 8.49 -2.96 -26.52
CA ASN A 82 9.60 -2.32 -27.23
C ASN A 82 10.89 -3.17 -27.15
N LEU A 83 10.81 -4.47 -27.42
CA LEU A 83 11.99 -5.33 -27.55
C LEU A 83 12.12 -5.77 -28.99
N GLU A 84 13.19 -5.33 -29.65
CA GLU A 84 13.48 -5.77 -31.00
C GLU A 84 13.81 -7.26 -31.05
N GLN A 85 13.44 -7.93 -32.15
CA GLN A 85 13.65 -9.36 -32.32
C GLN A 85 15.14 -9.75 -32.21
N HIS A 86 16.05 -8.90 -32.70
CA HIS A 86 17.47 -9.16 -32.62
C HIS A 86 17.99 -9.13 -31.18
N GLU A 87 17.58 -8.14 -30.38
CA GLU A 87 17.92 -8.06 -28.96
C GLU A 87 17.40 -9.28 -28.18
N TYR A 88 16.19 -9.73 -28.50
CA TYR A 88 15.64 -10.94 -27.90
C TYR A 88 16.53 -12.15 -28.17
N LEU A 89 16.90 -12.38 -29.43
CA LEU A 89 17.74 -13.51 -29.82
C LEU A 89 19.12 -13.47 -29.16
N ASP A 90 19.71 -12.30 -29.01
CA ASP A 90 21.02 -12.14 -28.35
C ASP A 90 20.91 -12.36 -26.84
N ARG A 91 19.84 -11.90 -26.18
CA ARG A 91 19.56 -12.20 -24.78
C ARG A 91 19.38 -13.70 -24.55
N VAL A 92 18.66 -14.40 -25.44
CA VAL A 92 18.50 -15.87 -25.39
C VAL A 92 19.86 -16.55 -25.44
N LYS A 93 20.69 -16.25 -26.45
CA LYS A 93 22.04 -16.85 -26.59
C LYS A 93 22.89 -16.60 -25.35
N HIS A 94 22.91 -15.36 -24.87
CA HIS A 94 23.68 -14.97 -23.69
C HIS A 94 23.23 -15.71 -22.42
N TYR A 95 21.92 -15.86 -22.19
CA TYR A 95 21.41 -16.61 -21.04
C TYR A 95 21.65 -18.11 -21.17
N THR A 96 21.51 -18.69 -22.37
CA THR A 96 21.87 -20.09 -22.62
C THR A 96 23.34 -20.36 -22.33
N GLN A 97 24.24 -19.49 -22.80
CA GLN A 97 25.68 -19.63 -22.54
C GLN A 97 26.02 -19.49 -21.06
N LYS A 98 25.42 -18.50 -20.36
CA LYS A 98 25.57 -18.35 -18.91
C LYS A 98 25.07 -19.59 -18.16
N LEU A 99 23.92 -20.13 -18.53
CA LEU A 99 23.36 -21.32 -17.89
C LEU A 99 24.26 -22.55 -18.08
N GLN A 100 24.81 -22.75 -19.27
CA GLN A 100 25.78 -23.83 -19.55
C GLN A 100 27.06 -23.68 -18.72
N SER A 101 27.53 -22.44 -18.50
CA SER A 101 28.72 -22.18 -17.65
C SER A 101 28.48 -22.49 -16.17
N MET A 102 27.22 -22.47 -15.71
CA MET A 102 26.82 -22.84 -14.34
C MET A 102 26.64 -24.36 -14.17
N SER A 103 27.55 -25.16 -14.75
CA SER A 103 27.56 -26.63 -14.85
C SER A 103 27.37 -27.45 -13.54
N ARG A 104 27.15 -26.81 -12.39
CA ARG A 104 26.84 -27.48 -11.12
C ARG A 104 25.36 -27.71 -10.89
N TRP A 105 24.48 -27.05 -11.65
CA TRP A 105 23.05 -27.31 -11.56
C TRP A 105 22.65 -28.41 -12.55
N THR A 106 22.57 -29.63 -12.04
CA THR A 106 21.90 -30.73 -12.73
C THR A 106 20.43 -30.73 -12.32
N PRO A 107 19.47 -30.51 -13.24
CA PRO A 107 18.07 -30.73 -12.89
C PRO A 107 17.92 -32.19 -12.44
N PRO A 108 17.05 -32.47 -11.46
CA PRO A 108 16.78 -33.84 -11.05
C PRO A 108 16.37 -34.64 -12.30
N ARG A 109 17.21 -35.63 -12.65
CA ARG A 109 17.09 -36.40 -13.90
C ARG A 109 15.78 -37.19 -14.01
N ARG A 110 15.10 -37.37 -12.88
CA ARG A 110 13.79 -37.99 -12.79
C ARG A 110 13.00 -37.23 -11.72
N PRO A 111 11.71 -36.92 -11.95
CA PRO A 111 10.85 -36.57 -10.82
C PRO A 111 10.95 -37.71 -9.81
N PRO A 112 10.94 -37.42 -8.49
CA PRO A 112 10.83 -38.49 -7.50
C PRO A 112 9.63 -39.37 -7.89
N CYS A 113 9.80 -40.70 -7.83
CA CYS A 113 8.64 -41.58 -7.96
C CYS A 113 7.64 -41.25 -6.84
N LEU A 114 6.35 -41.49 -7.07
CA LEU A 114 5.37 -41.35 -5.99
C LEU A 114 5.63 -42.44 -4.94
N LEU A 115 5.35 -42.13 -3.67
CA LEU A 115 5.40 -43.07 -2.54
C LEU A 115 6.81 -43.67 -2.24
N VAL A 116 7.89 -42.91 -2.49
CA VAL A 116 9.27 -43.36 -2.16
C VAL A 116 9.46 -43.60 -0.66
N ASP A 117 8.64 -42.93 0.14
CA ASP A 117 8.70 -42.84 1.59
C ASP A 117 7.82 -43.86 2.32
N ILE A 118 7.03 -44.67 1.61
CA ILE A 118 6.15 -45.66 2.23
C ILE A 118 6.79 -47.06 2.17
N PRO A 119 7.42 -47.54 3.27
CA PRO A 119 7.90 -48.91 3.32
C PRO A 119 6.72 -49.89 3.37
N ALA A 120 6.75 -50.93 2.52
CA ALA A 120 5.74 -51.99 2.47
C ALA A 120 4.29 -51.48 2.30
N PRO A 121 3.96 -50.85 1.15
CA PRO A 121 2.64 -50.24 0.90
C PRO A 121 1.47 -51.23 1.07
N GLU A 122 1.69 -52.51 0.77
CA GLU A 122 0.70 -53.57 0.96
C GLU A 122 0.23 -53.71 2.41
N LYS A 123 1.11 -53.49 3.39
CA LYS A 123 0.74 -53.56 4.82
C LYS A 123 -0.08 -52.36 5.23
N LEU A 124 0.28 -51.18 4.75
CA LEU A 124 -0.44 -49.94 5.05
C LEU A 124 -1.84 -49.95 4.42
N LEU A 125 -1.98 -50.45 3.19
CA LEU A 125 -3.28 -50.60 2.52
C LEU A 125 -4.16 -51.69 3.14
N ALA A 126 -3.58 -52.67 3.82
CA ALA A 126 -4.30 -53.71 4.54
C ALA A 126 -4.64 -53.33 5.99
N ALA A 127 -4.24 -52.13 6.44
CA ALA A 127 -4.57 -51.63 7.77
C ALA A 127 -6.07 -51.35 7.89
N GLU A 128 -6.54 -51.22 9.14
CA GLU A 128 -7.93 -50.88 9.42
C GLU A 128 -8.28 -49.52 8.78
N PRO A 129 -9.41 -49.43 8.06
CA PRO A 129 -9.84 -48.17 7.45
C PRO A 129 -10.26 -47.14 8.52
N LEU A 130 -10.47 -45.90 8.08
CA LEU A 130 -11.00 -44.85 8.95
C LEU A 130 -12.34 -45.28 9.56
N THR A 131 -12.56 -44.97 10.83
CA THR A 131 -13.81 -45.32 11.52
C THR A 131 -14.99 -44.50 10.99
N GLU A 132 -16.21 -45.06 11.05
CA GLU A 132 -17.42 -44.32 10.66
C GLU A 132 -17.66 -43.09 11.54
N GLN A 133 -17.23 -43.13 12.80
CA GLN A 133 -17.33 -42.01 13.74
C GLN A 133 -16.48 -40.82 13.26
N ASP A 134 -15.24 -41.10 12.81
CA ASP A 134 -14.35 -40.06 12.29
C ASP A 134 -14.90 -39.48 10.98
N LEU A 135 -15.44 -40.32 10.08
CA LEU A 135 -16.08 -39.85 8.85
C LEU A 135 -17.26 -38.93 9.13
N HIS A 136 -18.11 -39.31 10.09
CA HIS A 136 -19.24 -38.48 10.51
C HIS A 136 -18.76 -37.15 11.10
N LEU A 137 -17.76 -37.18 11.99
CA LEU A 137 -17.19 -35.97 12.59
C LEU A 137 -16.64 -35.01 11.52
N ILE A 138 -15.87 -35.53 10.56
CA ILE A 138 -15.33 -34.74 9.44
C ILE A 138 -16.46 -34.12 8.63
N THR A 139 -17.49 -34.90 8.31
CA THR A 139 -18.61 -34.44 7.49
C THR A 139 -19.38 -33.33 8.20
N THR A 140 -19.75 -33.52 9.48
CA THR A 140 -20.46 -32.51 10.27
C THR A 140 -19.63 -31.23 10.40
N ALA A 141 -18.32 -31.33 10.65
CA ALA A 141 -17.47 -30.16 10.75
C ALA A 141 -17.41 -29.34 9.44
N ILE A 142 -17.42 -30.02 8.28
CA ILE A 142 -17.46 -29.36 6.97
C ILE A 142 -18.82 -28.71 6.73
N GLU A 143 -19.93 -29.36 7.10
CA GLU A 143 -21.28 -28.80 6.97
C GLU A 143 -21.44 -27.53 7.82
N GLU A 144 -20.92 -27.52 9.05
CA GLU A 144 -20.92 -26.33 9.91
C GLU A 144 -20.08 -25.19 9.31
N ALA A 145 -18.91 -25.51 8.74
CA ALA A 145 -18.07 -24.52 8.08
C ALA A 145 -18.72 -23.94 6.81
N ASP A 146 -19.38 -24.77 6.01
CA ASP A 146 -20.12 -24.34 4.83
C ASP A 146 -21.30 -23.43 5.21
N ALA A 147 -22.05 -23.79 6.25
CA ALA A 147 -23.11 -22.95 6.79
C ALA A 147 -22.59 -21.57 7.22
N ALA A 148 -21.45 -21.52 7.90
CA ALA A 148 -20.83 -20.26 8.30
C ALA A 148 -20.34 -19.41 7.11
N LEU A 149 -19.91 -20.02 6.00
CA LEU A 149 -19.53 -19.30 4.79
C LEU A 149 -20.74 -18.64 4.11
N VAL A 150 -21.92 -19.25 4.17
CA VAL A 150 -23.15 -18.66 3.63
C VAL A 150 -23.57 -17.40 4.40
N GLU A 151 -23.23 -17.31 5.69
CA GLU A 151 -23.47 -16.10 6.51
C GLU A 151 -22.57 -14.93 6.11
N LEU A 152 -21.49 -15.18 5.36
CA LEU A 152 -20.52 -14.18 4.92
C LEU A 152 -21.05 -13.40 3.70
N ARG A 153 -22.13 -12.63 3.93
CA ARG A 153 -22.81 -11.83 2.91
C ARG A 153 -23.06 -10.39 3.39
N VAL A 154 -23.22 -9.49 2.44
CA VAL A 154 -23.58 -8.10 2.73
C VAL A 154 -25.08 -8.05 3.08
N GLU A 155 -25.40 -7.56 4.29
CA GLU A 155 -26.77 -7.28 4.68
C GLU A 155 -27.25 -5.97 4.05
N HIS A 156 -28.33 -6.03 3.26
CA HIS A 156 -28.97 -4.86 2.67
C HIS A 156 -29.67 -4.02 3.74
N LYS A 157 -29.36 -2.73 3.83
CA LYS A 157 -30.02 -1.79 4.76
C LYS A 157 -30.83 -0.73 4.04
N GLU A 158 -30.25 -0.12 3.02
CA GLU A 158 -30.84 0.99 2.28
C GLU A 158 -30.56 0.85 0.78
N ASP A 159 -31.42 1.43 -0.04
CA ASP A 159 -31.27 1.38 -1.48
C ASP A 159 -30.07 2.23 -1.94
N LEU A 160 -29.06 1.57 -2.49
CA LEU A 160 -27.88 2.26 -3.06
C LEU A 160 -28.23 3.07 -4.31
N VAL A 161 -29.35 2.77 -4.96
CA VAL A 161 -29.81 3.42 -6.19
C VAL A 161 -31.27 3.80 -6.02
N VAL A 162 -31.55 5.09 -6.03
CA VAL A 162 -32.92 5.62 -5.99
C VAL A 162 -33.24 6.29 -7.33
N PRO A 163 -34.29 5.85 -8.05
CA PRO A 163 -34.68 6.48 -9.30
C PRO A 163 -35.41 7.79 -9.03
N PHE A 164 -34.89 8.89 -9.56
CA PHE A 164 -35.59 10.17 -9.55
C PHE A 164 -36.73 10.14 -10.55
N ARG A 165 -37.98 10.18 -10.06
CA ARG A 165 -39.15 10.48 -10.90
C ARG A 165 -39.51 11.95 -10.72
N ILE A 166 -39.70 12.63 -11.84
CA ILE A 166 -40.23 14.00 -11.90
C ILE A 166 -41.76 13.88 -11.83
N PRO A 167 -42.45 14.68 -10.99
CA PRO A 167 -43.91 14.64 -10.85
C PRO A 167 -44.66 15.03 -12.13
#